data_AF-A0A9E8MWT1-F1
#
_entry.id   AF-A0A9E8MWT1-F1
#
_cell.length_a   1.000
_cell.length_b   1.000
_cell.length_c   1.000
_cell.angle_alpha   90.00
_cell.angle_beta   90.00
_cell.angle_gamma   90.00
#
_symmetry.space_group_name_H-M   'P 1'
#
loop_
_entity.id
_entity.type
_entity.pdbx_description
1 polymer ?
#
loop_
_entity_poly.entity_id
_entity_poly.type
_entity_poly.pdbx_seq_one_letter_code
_entity_poly.pdbx_strand_id
1 'polypeptide(L)'
;MSLSQSKKVALLLSFFSISLIVSTQESMKKIAVVEGLSKCSKYNELNIETLLQVYDNNTSNHLIGDMYLRVDNQGLPILDFFCDTNPITKEYNTKAYKNYFFTFKIENNNKYLIIEQAQFGKPFALSSKQGVTIDKNGKPLVIEITEYIHEWGYDGPPEDSNRTYFSDINYTLTVKEKEFVKHYSFSSSEIKNNYTINLERYTISILNDLFSESSCLIEMIVTDKL
;
A
#
# COMPACT_ATOMS: atom_id res chain seq x y z
N MET A 1 -5.75 54.25 -37.19
CA MET A 1 -5.00 53.60 -36.08
C MET A 1 -6.02 53.10 -35.06
N SER A 2 -6.29 51.79 -35.04
CA SER A 2 -5.68 50.82 -34.11
C SER A 2 -6.50 50.66 -32.82
N LEU A 3 -7.60 49.89 -32.89
CA LEU A 3 -8.35 49.46 -31.70
C LEU A 3 -8.94 48.03 -31.80
N SER A 4 -8.66 47.26 -32.85
CA SER A 4 -9.26 45.93 -33.05
C SER A 4 -8.33 44.73 -32.83
N GLN A 5 -7.01 44.91 -32.75
CA GLN A 5 -6.06 43.80 -32.51
C GLN A 5 -5.71 43.63 -31.03
N SER A 6 -5.61 44.71 -30.25
CA SER A 6 -5.23 44.67 -28.83
C SER A 6 -6.27 43.97 -27.93
N LYS A 7 -7.57 44.04 -28.27
CA LYS A 7 -8.62 43.33 -27.52
C LYS A 7 -8.65 41.81 -27.79
N LYS A 8 -8.22 41.35 -28.98
CA LYS A 8 -8.17 39.92 -29.31
C LYS A 8 -6.97 39.22 -28.67
N VAL A 9 -5.84 39.92 -28.54
CA VAL A 9 -4.62 39.40 -27.90
C VAL A 9 -4.79 39.28 -26.38
N ALA A 10 -5.46 40.25 -25.74
CA ALA A 10 -5.74 40.19 -24.30
C ALA A 10 -6.64 39.00 -23.90
N LEU A 11 -7.60 38.62 -24.75
CA LEU A 11 -8.50 37.49 -24.51
C LEU A 11 -7.79 36.13 -24.65
N LEU A 12 -6.89 35.98 -25.62
CA LEU A 12 -6.07 34.76 -25.78
C LEU A 12 -5.08 34.56 -24.63
N LEU A 13 -4.49 35.65 -24.11
CA LEU A 13 -3.63 35.60 -22.92
C LEU A 13 -4.40 35.29 -21.64
N SER A 14 -5.65 35.76 -21.49
CA SER A 14 -6.49 35.38 -20.36
C SER A 14 -6.94 33.92 -20.41
N PHE A 15 -7.19 33.36 -21.60
CA PHE A 15 -7.50 31.93 -21.75
C PHE A 15 -6.29 31.02 -21.50
N PHE A 16 -5.07 31.48 -21.81
CA PHE A 16 -3.83 30.78 -21.44
C PHE A 16 -3.49 30.86 -19.95
N SER A 17 -4.02 31.87 -19.24
CA SER A 17 -3.77 32.04 -17.80
C SER A 17 -4.73 31.20 -16.94
N ILE A 18 -5.91 30.86 -17.47
CA ILE A 18 -6.91 30.05 -16.74
C ILE A 18 -6.65 28.54 -16.92
N SER A 19 -5.97 28.12 -17.99
CA SER A 19 -5.48 26.73 -18.12
C SER A 19 -4.19 26.45 -17.33
N LEU A 20 -3.59 27.50 -16.76
CA LEU A 20 -2.44 27.43 -15.84
C LEU A 20 -2.84 27.62 -14.37
N ILE A 21 -4.11 27.37 -14.04
CA ILE A 21 -4.42 26.78 -12.73
C ILE A 21 -3.82 25.37 -12.78
N VAL A 22 -2.50 25.32 -12.62
CA VAL A 22 -1.79 24.18 -12.06
C VAL A 22 -2.65 23.77 -10.89
N SER A 23 -3.36 22.64 -11.01
CA SER A 23 -3.80 21.95 -9.83
C SER A 23 -2.51 21.66 -9.09
N THR A 24 -2.22 22.47 -8.07
CA THR A 24 -1.44 22.01 -6.94
C THR A 24 -2.30 20.92 -6.31
N GLN A 25 -2.31 19.75 -6.96
CA GLN A 25 -2.85 18.54 -6.41
C GLN A 25 -2.02 18.33 -5.15
N GLU A 26 -2.67 18.51 -4.00
CA GLU A 26 -2.08 18.25 -2.69
C GLU A 26 -1.41 16.87 -2.84
N SER A 27 -0.08 16.78 -2.78
CA SER A 27 0.63 15.51 -3.02
C SER A 27 0.39 14.50 -1.89
N MET A 28 -0.17 14.99 -0.79
CA MET A 28 -0.47 14.28 0.43
C MET A 28 -1.72 14.87 1.09
N LYS A 29 -2.52 14.02 1.72
CA LYS A 29 -3.61 14.38 2.64
C LYS A 29 -3.38 13.76 4.00
N LYS A 30 -3.45 14.57 5.06
CA LYS A 30 -3.40 14.10 6.45
C LYS A 30 -4.80 14.20 7.08
N ILE A 31 -5.37 13.06 7.46
CA ILE A 31 -6.70 12.96 8.07
C ILE A 31 -6.50 12.59 9.54
N ALA A 32 -6.92 13.47 10.45
CA ALA A 32 -7.02 13.12 11.86
C ALA A 32 -8.14 12.08 12.04
N VAL A 33 -7.81 10.95 12.67
CA VAL A 33 -8.77 9.89 13.00
C VAL A 33 -9.07 9.91 14.48
N VAL A 34 -10.36 9.87 14.81
CA VAL A 34 -10.87 9.96 16.18
C VAL A 34 -11.62 8.67 16.48
N GLU A 35 -11.42 8.16 17.67
CA GLU A 35 -12.05 6.92 18.14
C GLU A 35 -13.58 7.00 18.04
N GLY A 36 -14.19 5.94 17.52
CA GLY A 36 -15.65 5.80 17.39
C GLY A 36 -16.32 6.73 16.38
N LEU A 37 -15.57 7.63 15.73
CA LEU A 37 -16.11 8.58 14.77
C LEU A 37 -15.73 8.21 13.34
N SER A 38 -16.75 7.95 12.52
CA SER A 38 -16.62 7.91 11.07
C SER A 38 -16.42 9.31 10.52
N LYS A 39 -15.37 9.51 9.72
CA LYS A 39 -15.13 10.77 9.01
C LYS A 39 -14.91 10.52 7.53
N CYS A 40 -15.73 11.15 6.69
CA CYS A 40 -15.52 11.17 5.26
C CYS A 40 -14.53 12.28 4.87
N SER A 41 -13.59 11.96 3.99
CA SER A 41 -12.62 12.89 3.43
C SER A 41 -12.40 12.58 1.95
N LYS A 42 -12.49 13.60 1.09
CA LYS A 42 -12.18 13.46 -0.33
C LYS A 42 -10.71 13.76 -0.59
N TYR A 43 -10.07 12.92 -1.39
CA TYR A 43 -8.72 13.15 -1.89
C TYR A 43 -8.63 12.62 -3.32
N ASN A 44 -8.47 13.54 -4.29
CA ASN A 44 -8.58 13.23 -5.72
C ASN A 44 -9.88 12.47 -6.05
N GLU A 45 -9.79 11.28 -6.63
CA GLU A 45 -10.89 10.37 -6.93
C GLU A 45 -11.34 9.50 -5.75
N LEU A 46 -10.64 9.54 -4.62
CA LEU A 46 -10.98 8.77 -3.43
C LEU A 46 -12.01 9.50 -2.56
N ASN A 47 -12.99 8.74 -2.08
CA ASN A 47 -13.92 9.18 -1.04
C ASN A 47 -13.72 8.26 0.18
N ILE A 48 -12.83 8.70 1.07
CA ILE A 48 -12.32 7.88 2.16
C ILE A 48 -13.18 8.07 3.40
N GLU A 49 -13.62 6.97 3.99
CA GLU A 49 -14.20 6.92 5.32
C GLU A 49 -13.30 6.11 6.23
N THR A 50 -13.10 6.59 7.46
CA THR A 50 -12.25 5.92 8.45
C THR A 50 -13.05 5.63 9.70
N LEU A 51 -12.91 4.43 10.25
CA LEU A 51 -13.42 4.06 11.57
C LEU A 51 -12.28 3.54 12.43
N LEU A 52 -11.93 4.31 13.47
CA LEU A 52 -10.94 3.90 14.47
C LEU A 52 -11.66 3.31 15.69
N GLN A 53 -11.25 2.11 16.08
CA GLN A 53 -11.66 1.45 17.31
C GLN A 53 -10.43 1.31 18.22
N VAL A 54 -10.58 1.70 19.48
CA VAL A 54 -9.58 1.46 20.53
C VAL A 54 -10.22 0.50 21.52
N TYR A 55 -9.54 -0.60 21.80
CA TYR A 55 -10.08 -1.62 22.69
C TYR A 55 -9.80 -1.22 24.14
N ASP A 56 -10.85 -0.92 24.90
CA ASP A 56 -10.78 -0.39 26.26
C ASP A 56 -10.69 -1.48 27.33
N ASN A 57 -10.69 -1.09 28.61
CA ASN A 57 -10.62 -2.02 29.75
C ASN A 57 -11.83 -2.97 29.87
N ASN A 58 -12.90 -2.76 29.10
CA ASN A 58 -14.05 -3.65 29.07
C ASN A 58 -13.89 -4.74 28.00
N THR A 59 -12.83 -4.70 27.19
CA THR A 59 -12.51 -5.71 26.18
C THR A 59 -11.75 -6.89 26.78
N SER A 60 -11.61 -7.97 26.02
CA SER A 60 -10.79 -9.12 26.42
C SER A 60 -9.38 -8.67 26.78
N ASN A 61 -8.82 -9.16 27.89
CA ASN A 61 -7.50 -8.73 28.40
C ASN A 61 -6.36 -8.71 27.35
N HIS A 62 -6.44 -9.58 26.33
CA HIS A 62 -5.43 -9.66 25.26
C HIS A 62 -5.61 -8.61 24.15
N LEU A 63 -6.67 -7.80 24.19
CA LEU A 63 -6.97 -6.74 23.23
C LEU A 63 -6.88 -5.34 23.86
N ILE A 64 -6.83 -5.22 25.19
CA ILE A 64 -6.86 -3.92 25.87
C ILE A 64 -5.66 -3.07 25.40
N GLY A 65 -5.94 -1.89 24.88
CA GLY A 65 -4.96 -0.95 24.34
C GLY A 65 -4.67 -1.14 22.85
N ASP A 66 -5.12 -2.23 22.24
CA ASP A 66 -5.00 -2.46 20.80
C ASP A 66 -5.89 -1.46 20.05
N MET A 67 -5.50 -1.18 18.80
CA MET A 67 -6.20 -0.24 17.93
C MET A 67 -6.45 -0.89 16.57
N TYR A 68 -7.67 -0.73 16.09
CA TYR A 68 -8.06 -1.15 14.76
C TYR A 68 -8.59 0.05 13.97
N LEU A 69 -7.95 0.36 12.85
CA LEU A 69 -8.40 1.38 11.91
C LEU A 69 -8.89 0.71 10.64
N ARG A 70 -10.19 0.78 10.38
CA ARG A 70 -10.77 0.43 9.08
C ARG A 70 -10.79 1.65 8.16
N VAL A 71 -10.42 1.44 6.91
CA VAL A 71 -10.45 2.44 5.84
C VAL A 71 -11.31 1.94 4.70
N ASP A 72 -12.34 2.71 4.39
CA ASP A 72 -13.29 2.45 3.32
C ASP A 72 -13.13 3.48 2.21
N ASN A 73 -13.35 3.06 0.96
CA ASN A 73 -13.51 3.96 -0.18
C ASN A 73 -14.88 3.74 -0.79
N GLN A 74 -15.70 4.79 -0.84
CA GLN A 74 -17.07 4.71 -1.36
C GLN A 74 -17.93 3.63 -0.64
N GLY A 75 -17.73 3.48 0.67
CA GLY A 75 -18.46 2.52 1.51
C GLY A 75 -17.97 1.07 1.44
N LEU A 76 -16.90 0.79 0.67
CA LEU A 76 -16.29 -0.53 0.60
C LEU A 76 -14.96 -0.55 1.35
N PRO A 77 -14.69 -1.58 2.19
CA PRO A 77 -13.42 -1.72 2.88
C PRO A 77 -12.29 -1.92 1.87
N ILE A 78 -11.25 -1.11 1.99
CA ILE A 78 -10.07 -1.18 1.12
C ILE A 78 -8.80 -1.54 1.88
N LEU A 79 -8.70 -1.12 3.14
CA LEU A 79 -7.54 -1.32 3.99
C LEU A 79 -7.98 -1.37 5.44
N ASP A 80 -7.24 -2.11 6.23
CA ASP A 80 -7.32 -2.10 7.69
C ASP A 80 -5.91 -1.90 8.25
N PHE A 81 -5.81 -1.37 9.46
CA PHE A 81 -4.57 -1.30 10.22
C PHE A 81 -4.83 -1.80 11.63
N PHE A 82 -3.93 -2.65 12.13
CA PHE A 82 -4.01 -3.18 13.48
C PHE A 82 -2.74 -2.85 14.25
N CYS A 83 -2.85 -2.02 15.28
CA CYS A 83 -1.74 -1.72 16.18
C CYS A 83 -2.07 -2.34 17.52
N ASP A 84 -1.50 -3.50 17.81
CA ASP A 84 -1.60 -4.08 19.13
C ASP A 84 -0.54 -3.57 20.09
N THR A 85 -0.73 -3.94 21.35
CA THR A 85 0.17 -3.67 22.46
C THR A 85 1.38 -4.60 22.50
N ASN A 86 1.43 -5.63 21.64
CA ASN A 86 2.50 -6.61 21.63
C ASN A 86 3.56 -6.23 20.59
N PRO A 87 4.80 -5.90 21.01
CA PRO A 87 5.84 -5.49 20.06
C PRO A 87 6.31 -6.60 19.09
N ILE A 88 5.85 -7.84 19.30
CA ILE A 88 6.20 -9.01 18.47
C ILE A 88 5.31 -9.09 17.22
N THR A 89 4.09 -8.60 17.30
CA THR A 89 3.11 -8.64 16.21
C THR A 89 3.46 -7.57 15.18
N LYS A 90 3.82 -8.04 13.99
CA LYS A 90 4.32 -7.18 12.92
C LYS A 90 3.14 -6.56 12.17
N GLU A 91 2.94 -5.26 12.35
CA GLU A 91 2.00 -4.48 11.53
C GLU A 91 2.72 -3.62 10.49
N TYR A 92 2.14 -3.54 9.30
CA TYR A 92 2.61 -2.65 8.25
C TYR A 92 1.93 -1.29 8.31
N ASN A 93 2.68 -0.29 8.78
CA ASN A 93 2.18 1.07 8.92
C ASN A 93 1.81 1.73 7.60
N THR A 94 2.37 1.29 6.46
CA THR A 94 2.02 1.80 5.13
C THR A 94 1.51 0.67 4.26
N LYS A 95 0.28 0.80 3.75
CA LYS A 95 -0.34 -0.16 2.84
C LYS A 95 -0.70 0.52 1.52
N ALA A 96 -0.61 -0.20 0.41
CA ALA A 96 -0.91 0.32 -0.92
C ALA A 96 -2.35 0.00 -1.36
N TYR A 97 -3.00 0.96 -2.03
CA TYR A 97 -4.29 0.77 -2.70
C TYR A 97 -4.30 1.60 -3.98
N LYS A 98 -4.52 0.94 -5.13
CA LYS A 98 -4.44 1.57 -6.46
C LYS A 98 -3.09 2.27 -6.63
N ASN A 99 -3.09 3.58 -6.88
CA ASN A 99 -1.91 4.42 -7.03
C ASN A 99 -1.60 5.26 -5.78
N TYR A 100 -2.05 4.83 -4.59
CA TYR A 100 -1.86 5.54 -3.33
C TYR A 100 -1.20 4.67 -2.27
N PHE A 101 -0.45 5.36 -1.40
CA PHE A 101 0.00 4.84 -0.12
C PHE A 101 -0.84 5.44 1.01
N PHE A 102 -1.27 4.56 1.91
CA PHE A 102 -1.98 4.91 3.13
C PHE A 102 -1.07 4.58 4.30
N THR A 103 -0.67 5.58 5.06
CA THR A 103 0.15 5.42 6.25
C THR A 103 -0.67 5.73 7.50
N PHE A 104 -0.86 4.76 8.38
CA PHE A 104 -1.38 5.01 9.71
C PHE A 104 -0.25 5.44 10.64
N LYS A 105 -0.42 6.58 11.33
CA LYS A 105 0.63 7.19 12.14
C LYS A 105 0.08 7.72 13.47
N ILE A 106 0.83 7.48 14.54
CA ILE A 106 0.56 8.02 15.87
C ILE A 106 1.67 9.00 16.22
N GLU A 107 1.34 10.27 16.44
CA GLU A 107 2.28 11.34 16.81
C GLU A 107 1.72 12.13 17.99
N ASN A 108 2.47 12.19 19.11
CA ASN A 108 2.05 12.92 20.31
C ASN A 108 0.61 12.55 20.74
N ASN A 109 0.31 11.24 20.79
CA ASN A 109 -1.02 10.65 21.06
C ASN A 109 -2.14 10.98 20.07
N ASN A 110 -1.86 11.78 19.03
CA ASN A 110 -2.78 12.02 17.93
C ASN A 110 -2.60 10.96 16.85
N LYS A 111 -3.72 10.54 16.25
CA LYS A 111 -3.78 9.44 15.29
C LYS A 111 -4.16 10.01 13.94
N TYR A 112 -3.43 9.60 12.91
CA TYR A 112 -3.59 10.14 11.56
C TYR A 112 -3.56 9.03 10.52
N LEU A 113 -4.43 9.16 9.53
CA LEU A 113 -4.28 8.49 8.25
C LEU A 113 -3.67 9.48 7.26
N ILE A 114 -2.49 9.16 6.74
CA ILE A 114 -1.80 9.95 5.71
C ILE A 114 -2.00 9.24 4.38
N ILE A 115 -2.52 9.94 3.38
CA ILE A 115 -2.73 9.43 2.03
C ILE A 115 -1.83 10.21 1.09
N GLU A 116 -1.00 9.54 0.31
CA GLU A 116 -0.15 10.18 -0.68
C GLU A 116 -0.10 9.34 -1.95
N GLN A 117 0.31 9.94 -3.06
CA GLN A 117 0.51 9.17 -4.29
C GLN A 117 1.66 8.16 -4.11
N ALA A 118 1.47 6.95 -4.63
CA ALA A 118 2.49 5.91 -4.58
C ALA A 118 3.74 6.37 -5.34
N GLN A 119 4.89 6.28 -4.67
CA GLN A 119 6.17 6.77 -5.17
C GLN A 119 7.29 5.75 -4.96
N PHE A 120 8.30 5.80 -5.81
CA PHE A 120 9.51 4.97 -5.68
C PHE A 120 10.29 5.32 -4.40
N GLY A 121 10.96 4.33 -3.82
CA GLY A 121 11.85 4.50 -2.67
C GLY A 121 11.18 4.49 -1.30
N LYS A 122 9.84 4.42 -1.23
CA LYS A 122 9.13 4.27 0.05
C LYS A 122 8.69 2.80 0.25
N PRO A 123 8.98 2.18 1.41
CA PRO A 123 8.43 0.87 1.75
C PRO A 123 6.90 0.89 1.91
N PHE A 124 6.23 -0.15 1.45
CA PHE A 124 4.78 -0.34 1.60
C PHE A 124 4.45 -1.84 1.62
N ALA A 125 3.30 -2.18 2.20
CA ALA A 125 2.71 -3.50 2.10
C ALA A 125 1.68 -3.57 0.98
N LEU A 126 1.82 -4.58 0.11
CA LEU A 126 0.87 -4.97 -0.91
C LEU A 126 0.00 -6.10 -0.40
N SER A 127 -1.32 -6.01 -0.59
CA SER A 127 -2.25 -7.08 -0.21
C SER A 127 -2.58 -7.98 -1.38
N SER A 128 -2.82 -9.28 -1.13
CA SER A 128 -3.32 -10.21 -2.15
C SER A 128 -4.70 -9.88 -2.70
N LYS A 129 -5.44 -8.96 -2.07
CA LYS A 129 -6.76 -8.55 -2.53
C LYS A 129 -6.72 -7.47 -3.62
N GLN A 130 -5.56 -6.82 -3.83
CA GLN A 130 -5.48 -5.66 -4.71
C GLN A 130 -4.07 -5.42 -5.25
N GLY A 131 -4.00 -4.84 -6.45
CA GLY A 131 -2.76 -4.34 -7.03
C GLY A 131 -2.37 -2.95 -6.55
N VAL A 132 -1.10 -2.61 -6.80
CA VAL A 132 -0.57 -1.25 -6.71
C VAL A 132 -0.07 -0.79 -8.08
N THR A 133 -0.26 0.49 -8.37
CA THR A 133 0.35 1.17 -9.53
C THR A 133 1.28 2.27 -9.04
N ILE A 134 2.55 2.22 -9.43
CA ILE A 134 3.53 3.28 -9.15
C ILE A 134 3.92 3.89 -10.50
N ASP A 135 3.69 5.19 -10.67
CA ASP A 135 3.99 5.89 -11.92
C ASP A 135 5.15 6.88 -11.75
N LYS A 136 6.09 6.88 -12.70
CA LYS A 136 7.08 7.95 -12.87
C LYS A 136 7.11 8.39 -14.33
N ASN A 137 6.69 9.64 -14.55
CA ASN A 137 6.67 10.31 -15.85
C ASN A 137 5.78 9.61 -16.90
N GLY A 138 4.58 9.17 -16.51
CA GLY A 138 3.61 8.53 -17.38
C GLY A 138 3.97 7.09 -17.76
N LYS A 139 4.83 6.44 -16.96
CA LYS A 139 5.27 5.05 -17.15
C LYS A 139 4.86 4.25 -15.91
N PRO A 140 3.66 3.64 -15.92
CA PRO A 140 3.17 2.92 -14.77
C PRO A 140 3.87 1.56 -14.64
N LEU A 141 4.22 1.22 -13.41
CA LEU A 141 4.56 -0.11 -12.96
C LEU A 141 3.39 -0.65 -12.12
N VAL A 142 2.77 -1.74 -12.57
CA VAL A 142 1.69 -2.39 -11.82
C VAL A 142 2.23 -3.67 -11.18
N ILE A 143 1.91 -3.88 -9.90
CA ILE A 143 2.35 -5.04 -9.13
C ILE A 143 1.13 -5.64 -8.42
N GLU A 144 0.95 -6.95 -8.54
CA GLU A 144 -0.15 -7.71 -7.97
C GLU A 144 0.37 -9.04 -7.41
N ILE A 145 -0.13 -9.46 -6.25
CA ILE A 145 0.05 -10.84 -5.77
C ILE A 145 -1.08 -11.65 -6.40
N THR A 146 -0.74 -12.56 -7.30
CA THR A 146 -1.73 -13.35 -8.03
C THR A 146 -1.97 -14.72 -7.40
N GLU A 147 -0.95 -15.26 -6.72
CA GLU A 147 -1.05 -16.55 -6.03
C GLU A 147 -0.24 -16.53 -4.75
N TYR A 148 -0.71 -17.27 -3.75
CA TYR A 148 0.04 -17.61 -2.55
C TYR A 148 -0.40 -19.00 -2.06
N ILE A 149 0.56 -19.89 -1.81
CA ILE A 149 0.31 -21.30 -1.44
C ILE A 149 1.10 -21.60 -0.17
N HIS A 150 0.41 -22.10 0.86
CA HIS A 150 1.06 -22.62 2.06
C HIS A 150 1.45 -24.08 1.84
N GLU A 151 2.74 -24.33 1.79
CA GLU A 151 3.30 -25.67 1.71
C GLU A 151 3.85 -26.06 3.08
N TRP A 152 3.39 -27.20 3.58
CA TRP A 152 3.86 -27.75 4.84
C TRP A 152 3.87 -29.27 4.79
N GLY A 153 4.76 -29.89 5.56
CA GLY A 153 4.93 -31.33 5.55
C GLY A 153 6.17 -31.78 6.27
N TYR A 154 6.55 -33.03 6.03
CA TYR A 154 7.82 -33.60 6.46
C TYR A 154 8.66 -33.94 5.23
N ASP A 155 9.96 -33.70 5.29
CA ASP A 155 10.92 -33.99 4.21
C ASP A 155 11.22 -35.49 4.02
N GLY A 156 10.71 -36.34 4.93
CA GLY A 156 10.91 -37.78 4.93
C GLY A 156 9.64 -38.57 5.29
N PRO A 157 9.65 -39.88 5.02
CA PRO A 157 8.52 -40.75 5.32
C PRO A 157 8.28 -40.87 6.84
N PRO A 158 7.08 -41.27 7.30
CA PRO A 158 6.76 -41.35 8.72
C PRO A 158 7.65 -42.27 9.57
N GLU A 159 8.28 -43.27 8.94
CA GLU A 159 9.19 -44.21 9.59
C GLU A 159 10.58 -43.61 9.89
N ASP A 160 10.94 -42.50 9.25
CA ASP A 160 12.19 -41.79 9.53
C ASP A 160 12.05 -40.94 10.80
N SER A 161 12.76 -41.32 11.86
CA SER A 161 12.77 -40.58 13.13
C SER A 161 13.45 -39.21 13.03
N ASN A 162 14.23 -38.95 11.97
CA ASN A 162 14.96 -37.71 11.75
C ASN A 162 14.29 -36.78 10.73
N ARG A 163 13.08 -37.11 10.28
CA ARG A 163 12.32 -36.24 9.37
C ARG A 163 12.13 -34.85 9.96
N THR A 164 12.35 -33.83 9.16
CA THR A 164 12.19 -32.42 9.54
C THR A 164 10.85 -31.90 9.05
N TYR A 165 10.10 -31.27 9.94
CA TYR A 165 8.89 -30.55 9.56
C TYR A 165 9.28 -29.25 8.85
N PHE A 166 8.64 -28.96 7.72
CA PHE A 166 8.76 -27.70 7.02
C PHE A 166 7.40 -27.02 6.90
N SER A 167 7.42 -25.70 6.85
CA SER A 167 6.28 -24.84 6.58
C SER A 167 6.79 -23.59 5.90
N ASP A 168 6.37 -23.34 4.67
CA ASP A 168 6.78 -22.18 3.87
C ASP A 168 5.59 -21.67 3.03
N ILE A 169 5.64 -20.42 2.64
CA ILE A 169 4.62 -19.80 1.79
C ILE A 169 5.26 -19.43 0.47
N ASN A 170 4.75 -19.97 -0.63
CA ASN A 170 5.17 -19.62 -1.98
C ASN A 170 4.25 -18.52 -2.53
N TYR A 171 4.82 -17.40 -2.95
CA TYR A 171 4.12 -16.27 -3.53
C TYR A 171 4.40 -16.19 -5.03
N THR A 172 3.41 -15.72 -5.80
CA THR A 172 3.60 -15.31 -7.20
C THR A 172 3.18 -13.85 -7.35
N LEU A 173 4.14 -13.01 -7.73
CA LEU A 173 3.92 -11.62 -8.12
C LEU A 173 3.78 -11.51 -9.64
N THR A 174 2.73 -10.83 -10.08
CA THR A 174 2.60 -10.36 -11.46
C THR A 174 3.04 -8.90 -11.51
N VAL A 175 4.01 -8.62 -12.38
CA VAL A 175 4.56 -7.28 -12.60
C VAL A 175 4.33 -6.88 -14.05
N LYS A 176 3.67 -5.75 -14.26
CA LYS A 176 3.41 -5.18 -15.58
C LYS A 176 4.13 -3.86 -15.77
N GLU A 177 4.97 -3.79 -16.79
CA GLU A 177 5.67 -2.58 -17.22
C GLU A 177 5.37 -2.35 -18.71
N LYS A 178 4.67 -1.24 -19.03
CA LYS A 178 4.15 -0.96 -20.37
C LYS A 178 3.27 -2.13 -20.87
N GLU A 179 3.70 -2.81 -21.94
CA GLU A 179 3.01 -3.97 -22.54
C GLU A 179 3.54 -5.32 -22.03
N PHE A 180 4.64 -5.32 -21.27
CA PHE A 180 5.23 -6.56 -20.76
C PHE A 180 4.62 -6.96 -19.43
N VAL A 181 4.20 -8.22 -19.36
CA VAL A 181 3.76 -8.87 -18.12
C VAL A 181 4.78 -9.95 -17.78
N LYS A 182 5.27 -9.94 -16.54
CA LYS A 182 6.19 -10.95 -16.00
C LYS A 182 5.66 -11.48 -14.69
N HIS A 183 5.94 -12.76 -14.43
CA HIS A 183 5.58 -13.43 -13.20
C HIS A 183 6.86 -13.79 -12.45
N TYR A 184 6.85 -13.59 -11.13
CA TYR A 184 7.97 -13.87 -10.25
C TYR A 184 7.46 -14.67 -9.07
N SER A 185 8.02 -15.86 -8.89
CA SER A 185 7.69 -16.72 -7.76
C SER A 185 8.85 -16.74 -6.77
N PHE A 186 8.52 -16.72 -5.49
CA PHE A 186 9.47 -16.80 -4.38
C PHE A 186 8.81 -17.30 -3.11
N SER A 187 9.58 -17.87 -2.20
CA SER A 187 9.10 -18.34 -0.91
C SER A 187 9.34 -17.33 0.23
N SER A 188 8.60 -17.46 1.33
CA SER A 188 8.83 -16.69 2.57
C SER A 188 10.26 -16.92 3.11
N SER A 189 10.79 -18.13 2.96
CA SER A 189 12.18 -18.43 3.33
C SER A 189 13.22 -17.68 2.48
N GLU A 190 12.96 -17.43 1.20
CA GLU A 190 13.84 -16.63 0.34
C GLU A 190 13.88 -15.15 0.76
N ILE A 191 12.77 -14.60 1.25
CA ILE A 191 12.67 -13.19 1.70
C ILE A 191 13.70 -12.90 2.80
N LYS A 192 13.91 -13.84 3.72
CA LYS A 192 14.90 -13.72 4.81
C LYS A 192 16.34 -13.53 4.32
N ASN A 193 16.62 -13.86 3.06
CA ASN A 193 17.92 -13.70 2.42
C ASN A 193 18.01 -12.44 1.53
N ASN A 194 17.19 -11.41 1.80
CA ASN A 194 17.12 -10.17 1.02
C ASN A 194 16.73 -10.42 -0.46
N TYR A 195 15.62 -11.12 -0.68
CA TYR A 195 15.13 -11.40 -2.03
C TYR A 195 14.84 -10.11 -2.82
N THR A 196 15.32 -10.06 -4.07
CA THR A 196 15.12 -8.91 -4.96
C THR A 196 14.74 -9.37 -6.36
N ILE A 197 13.80 -8.64 -6.97
CA ILE A 197 13.39 -8.80 -8.36
C ILE A 197 14.03 -7.68 -9.17
N ASN A 198 14.91 -8.06 -10.09
CA ASN A 198 15.56 -7.12 -10.99
C ASN A 198 14.73 -6.96 -12.28
N LEU A 199 14.18 -5.77 -12.48
CA LEU A 199 13.55 -5.34 -13.73
C LEU A 199 14.56 -4.52 -14.55
N GLU A 200 14.20 -4.15 -15.77
CA GLU A 200 15.09 -3.35 -16.63
C GLU A 200 15.38 -1.99 -15.98
N ARG A 201 14.32 -1.29 -15.56
CA ARG A 201 14.41 0.05 -14.99
C ARG A 201 14.33 0.10 -13.47
N TYR A 202 13.73 -0.91 -12.85
CA TYR A 202 13.44 -0.89 -11.41
C TYR A 202 14.04 -2.09 -10.70
N THR A 203 14.17 -1.97 -9.39
CA THR A 203 14.39 -3.11 -8.49
C THR A 203 13.28 -3.13 -7.46
N ILE A 204 12.65 -4.30 -7.30
CA ILE A 204 11.69 -4.55 -6.22
C ILE A 204 12.43 -5.37 -5.16
N SER A 205 12.63 -4.82 -3.97
CA SER A 205 13.16 -5.57 -2.84
C SER A 205 12.00 -6.03 -1.98
N ILE A 206 11.91 -7.33 -1.74
CA ILE A 206 10.92 -7.92 -0.85
C ILE A 206 11.52 -7.92 0.55
N LEU A 207 10.88 -7.19 1.46
CA LEU A 207 11.41 -6.92 2.80
C LEU A 207 10.86 -7.91 3.83
N ASN A 208 9.59 -8.27 3.67
CA ASN A 208 8.90 -9.17 4.57
C ASN A 208 7.55 -9.63 4.01
N ASP A 209 6.93 -10.58 4.69
CA ASP A 209 5.60 -11.08 4.39
C ASP A 209 4.80 -11.32 5.67
N LEU A 210 3.48 -11.32 5.51
CA LEU A 210 2.52 -11.76 6.52
C LEU A 210 1.46 -12.59 5.82
N PHE A 211 1.32 -13.84 6.25
CA PHE A 211 0.36 -14.78 5.68
C PHE A 211 -0.75 -15.10 6.69
N SER A 212 -1.95 -15.28 6.15
CA SER A 212 -3.10 -15.90 6.80
C SER A 212 -3.82 -16.77 5.77
N GLU A 213 -4.61 -17.73 6.24
CA GLU A 213 -5.40 -18.63 5.37
C GLU A 213 -6.30 -17.89 4.36
N SER A 214 -6.69 -16.63 4.66
CA SER A 214 -7.63 -15.85 3.85
C SER A 214 -7.00 -14.67 3.10
N SER A 215 -5.74 -14.33 3.37
CA SER A 215 -5.05 -13.21 2.74
C SER A 215 -3.55 -13.19 3.05
N CYS A 216 -2.77 -12.50 2.23
CA CYS A 216 -1.39 -12.17 2.58
C CYS A 216 -1.07 -10.69 2.31
N LEU A 217 -0.02 -10.23 2.98
CA LEU A 217 0.61 -8.93 2.79
C LEU A 217 2.10 -9.15 2.50
N ILE A 218 2.64 -8.46 1.50
CA ILE A 218 4.07 -8.46 1.20
C ILE A 218 4.60 -7.04 1.34
N GLU A 219 5.53 -6.83 2.26
CA GLU A 219 6.27 -5.58 2.40
C GLU A 219 7.36 -5.50 1.36
N MET A 220 7.35 -4.42 0.59
CA MET A 220 8.31 -4.21 -0.49
C MET A 220 8.69 -2.74 -0.65
N ILE A 221 9.83 -2.52 -1.28
CA ILE A 221 10.28 -1.21 -1.74
C ILE A 221 10.62 -1.31 -3.23
N VAL A 222 10.11 -0.37 -4.02
CA VAL A 222 10.41 -0.28 -5.45
C VAL A 222 11.35 0.90 -5.67
N THR A 223 12.54 0.64 -6.20
CA THR A 223 13.55 1.66 -6.49
C THR A 223 13.72 1.83 -8.00
N ASP A 224 13.86 3.07 -8.46
CA ASP A 224 14.29 3.36 -9.84
C ASP A 224 15.82 3.26 -9.89
N LYS A 225 16.35 2.59 -10.92
CA LYS A 225 17.79 2.48 -11.17
C LYS A 225 18.37 3.76 -11.78
N LEU A 226 17.50 4.69 -12.19
CA LEU A 226 17.82 5.96 -12.84
C LEU A 226 17.56 7.18 -11.94
#